data_AF-A0A0S8JP72-F1
#
_entry.id   AF-A0A0S8JP72-F1
#
_cell.length_a   1.000
_cell.length_b   1.000
_cell.length_c   1.000
_cell.angle_alpha   90.00
_cell.angle_beta   90.00
_cell.angle_gamma   90.00
#
_symmetry.space_group_name_H-M   'P 1'
#
loop_
_entity.id
_entity.type
_entity.pdbx_description
1 polymer ?
#
loop_
_entity_poly.entity_id
_entity_poly.type
_entity_poly.pdbx_seq_one_letter_code
_entity_poly.pdbx_strand_id
1 'polypeptide(L)'
;MSGPYTQEGADYIQLHDIEFEPEKPNEKPIIWRLISAGTNPSKPWLIDLLKDMPGDSRAAYLRTWAHSDTEQNVQLLAGSDDGIKVWINRKLVHSNCVGRAAIPDTDRVPVELKPGWNSILLKITQNAPPWEFCLRLRNADGSKAKDLQYDCLHEPLAEPSVHGDSPAKLFDGKTFNDPFRQSVPVSAAR
;
A
#
# COMPACT_ATOMS: atom_id res chain seq x y z
N MET A 1 -0.26 -3.91 -6.26
CA MET A 1 -1.31 -2.97 -6.71
C MET A 1 -2.59 -3.73 -7.08
N SER A 2 -3.75 -3.14 -6.83
CA SER A 2 -5.07 -3.61 -7.26
C SER A 2 -5.91 -2.43 -7.76
N GLY A 3 -6.82 -2.70 -8.70
CA GLY A 3 -7.64 -1.68 -9.38
C GLY A 3 -7.52 -1.73 -10.92
N PRO A 4 -8.07 -0.72 -11.61
CA PRO A 4 -8.70 0.47 -11.03
C PRO A 4 -10.07 0.16 -10.42
N TYR A 5 -10.46 0.95 -9.43
CA TYR A 5 -11.78 0.95 -8.81
C TYR A 5 -12.55 2.20 -9.25
N THR A 6 -13.80 2.02 -9.62
CA THR A 6 -14.70 3.09 -10.10
C THR A 6 -16.10 2.85 -9.54
N GLN A 7 -16.91 3.91 -9.51
CA GLN A 7 -18.34 3.84 -9.24
C GLN A 7 -19.03 4.82 -10.18
N GLU A 8 -20.13 4.39 -10.82
CA GLU A 8 -20.86 5.23 -11.76
C GLU A 8 -21.32 6.53 -11.08
N GLY A 9 -21.06 7.66 -11.74
CA GLY A 9 -21.39 8.99 -11.23
C GLY A 9 -20.51 9.50 -10.08
N ALA A 10 -19.50 8.73 -9.65
CA ALA A 10 -18.59 9.14 -8.58
C ALA A 10 -17.35 9.85 -9.14
N ASP A 11 -17.06 11.05 -8.64
CA ASP A 11 -15.79 11.74 -8.87
C ASP A 11 -14.68 11.25 -7.92
N TYR A 12 -13.46 11.78 -8.05
CA TYR A 12 -12.32 11.37 -7.23
C TYR A 12 -12.48 11.65 -5.73
N ILE A 13 -13.29 12.66 -5.35
CA ILE A 13 -13.58 13.00 -3.95
C ILE A 13 -14.52 11.94 -3.38
N GLN A 14 -15.58 11.60 -4.10
CA GLN A 14 -16.51 10.55 -3.71
C GLN A 14 -15.81 9.19 -3.66
N LEU A 15 -14.96 8.88 -4.65
CA LEU A 15 -14.17 7.65 -4.68
C LEU A 15 -13.18 7.57 -3.53
N HIS A 16 -12.72 8.69 -2.98
CA HIS A 16 -11.87 8.71 -1.79
C HIS A 16 -12.58 8.09 -0.59
N ASP A 17 -13.88 8.38 -0.44
CA ASP A 17 -14.70 7.95 0.70
C ASP A 17 -15.45 6.64 0.47
N ILE A 18 -15.74 6.26 -0.78
CA ILE A 18 -16.32 4.95 -1.09
C ILE A 18 -15.36 3.84 -0.67
N GLU A 19 -15.81 2.96 0.21
CA GLU A 19 -15.05 1.81 0.68
C GLU A 19 -15.07 0.67 -0.34
N PHE A 20 -13.92 0.34 -0.91
CA PHE A 20 -13.75 -0.82 -1.79
C PHE A 20 -13.22 -2.05 -1.02
N GLU A 21 -13.25 -3.21 -1.67
CA GLU A 21 -12.87 -4.51 -1.08
C GLU A 21 -11.52 -4.51 -0.33
N PRO A 22 -10.44 -3.82 -0.79
CA PRO A 22 -9.18 -3.80 -0.05
C PRO A 22 -9.21 -3.15 1.33
N GLU A 23 -10.22 -2.33 1.63
CA GLU A 23 -10.42 -1.72 2.95
C GLU A 23 -11.12 -2.68 3.93
N LYS A 24 -11.83 -3.67 3.38
CA LYS A 24 -12.74 -4.56 4.13
C LYS A 24 -12.02 -5.79 4.68
N PRO A 25 -12.54 -6.43 5.75
CA PRO A 25 -12.03 -7.69 6.26
C PRO A 25 -12.34 -8.87 5.30
N ASN A 26 -11.51 -9.10 4.29
CA ASN A 26 -11.41 -10.35 3.50
C ASN A 26 -12.70 -11.07 3.11
N GLU A 27 -13.77 -10.33 2.85
CA GLU A 27 -15.06 -10.85 2.43
C GLU A 27 -14.94 -11.47 1.02
N LYS A 28 -14.05 -10.93 0.19
CA LYS A 28 -13.81 -11.37 -1.19
C LYS A 28 -12.32 -11.41 -1.51
N PRO A 29 -11.88 -12.34 -2.39
CA PRO A 29 -10.51 -12.35 -2.87
C PRO A 29 -10.20 -11.08 -3.68
N ILE A 30 -9.07 -10.43 -3.39
CA ILE A 30 -8.58 -9.25 -4.08
C ILE A 30 -7.45 -9.66 -5.03
N ILE A 31 -7.54 -9.28 -6.30
CA ILE A 31 -6.50 -9.55 -7.29
C ILE A 31 -5.38 -8.51 -7.12
N TRP A 32 -4.19 -8.97 -6.76
CA TRP A 32 -2.99 -8.14 -6.65
C TRP A 32 -2.01 -8.43 -7.77
N ARG A 33 -1.41 -7.38 -8.33
CA ARG A 33 -0.31 -7.44 -9.29
C ARG A 33 0.91 -6.67 -8.78
N LEU A 34 2.11 -7.13 -9.10
CA LEU A 34 3.33 -6.36 -8.86
C LEU A 34 3.39 -5.14 -9.78
N ILE A 35 3.96 -4.05 -9.26
CA ILE A 35 4.34 -2.88 -10.05
C ILE A 35 5.84 -2.65 -9.83
N SER A 36 6.55 -2.30 -10.90
CA SER A 36 7.97 -2.02 -10.82
C SER A 36 8.22 -0.72 -10.05
N ALA A 37 9.24 -0.70 -9.20
CA ALA A 37 9.79 0.56 -8.70
C ALA A 37 10.42 1.35 -9.86
N GLY A 38 10.58 2.67 -9.71
CA GLY A 38 11.25 3.48 -10.72
C GLY A 38 10.48 3.64 -12.03
N THR A 39 9.14 3.64 -11.98
CA THR A 39 8.25 3.86 -13.13
C THR A 39 8.58 5.13 -13.95
N ASN A 40 9.26 6.10 -13.33
CA ASN A 40 9.87 7.26 -13.95
C ASN A 40 11.39 7.28 -13.65
N PRO A 41 12.27 7.11 -14.66
CA PRO A 41 13.72 7.10 -14.46
C PRO A 41 14.28 8.40 -13.87
N SER A 42 13.66 9.55 -14.14
CA SER A 42 14.08 10.85 -13.60
C SER A 42 13.55 11.11 -12.19
N LYS A 43 12.55 10.34 -11.74
CA LYS A 43 11.93 10.44 -10.42
C LYS A 43 11.69 9.03 -9.85
N PRO A 44 12.74 8.23 -9.59
CA PRO A 44 12.59 6.81 -9.27
C PRO A 44 11.87 6.52 -7.95
N TRP A 45 11.70 7.54 -7.11
CA TRP A 45 10.93 7.48 -5.86
C TRP A 45 9.43 7.67 -6.06
N LEU A 46 8.97 8.13 -7.23
CA LEU A 46 7.55 8.20 -7.58
C LEU A 46 7.10 6.92 -8.28
N ILE A 47 5.86 6.54 -8.00
CA ILE A 47 5.12 5.53 -8.74
C ILE A 47 4.06 6.23 -9.57
N ASP A 48 4.15 6.09 -10.88
CA ASP A 48 3.18 6.53 -11.88
C ASP A 48 2.22 5.37 -12.17
N LEU A 49 0.98 5.53 -11.72
CA LEU A 49 -0.11 4.56 -11.88
C LEU A 49 -0.84 4.72 -13.21
N LEU A 50 -0.68 5.87 -13.88
CA LEU A 50 -1.39 6.18 -15.12
C LEU A 50 -0.97 5.24 -16.25
N LYS A 51 0.30 4.85 -16.29
CA LYS A 51 0.84 3.92 -17.29
C LYS A 51 0.16 2.54 -17.25
N ASP A 52 -0.12 2.05 -16.06
CA ASP A 52 -0.74 0.73 -15.85
C ASP A 52 -2.28 0.79 -15.84
N MET A 53 -2.87 1.93 -15.47
CA MET A 53 -4.33 2.09 -15.29
C MET A 53 -4.83 3.45 -15.84
N PRO A 54 -4.77 3.67 -17.17
CA PRO A 54 -4.95 4.99 -17.78
C PRO A 54 -6.38 5.53 -17.67
N GLY A 55 -6.50 6.79 -17.25
CA GLY A 55 -7.69 7.62 -17.29
C GLY A 55 -8.08 8.19 -15.92
N ASP A 56 -9.30 8.72 -15.85
CA ASP A 56 -9.70 9.70 -14.83
C ASP A 56 -10.67 9.07 -13.82
N SER A 57 -10.99 9.81 -12.75
CA SER A 57 -12.05 9.47 -11.77
C SER A 57 -12.04 8.00 -11.34
N ARG A 58 -10.93 7.60 -10.71
CA ARG A 58 -10.67 6.21 -10.30
C ARG A 58 -9.82 6.14 -9.06
N ALA A 59 -9.80 4.97 -8.43
CA ALA A 59 -8.93 4.67 -7.31
C ALA A 59 -8.07 3.43 -7.58
N ALA A 60 -6.92 3.37 -6.93
CA ALA A 60 -6.05 2.20 -6.90
C ALA A 60 -5.60 1.93 -5.48
N TYR A 61 -5.38 0.65 -5.18
CA TYR A 61 -4.80 0.24 -3.91
C TYR A 61 -3.41 -0.30 -4.11
N LEU A 62 -2.50 0.11 -3.23
CA LEU A 62 -1.13 -0.40 -3.18
C LEU A 62 -0.85 -0.92 -1.78
N ARG A 63 -0.01 -1.93 -1.69
CA ARG A 63 0.35 -2.53 -0.41
C ARG A 63 1.81 -2.92 -0.38
N THR A 64 2.37 -2.89 0.80
CA THR A 64 3.68 -3.45 1.14
C THR A 64 3.72 -3.75 2.64
N TRP A 65 4.77 -4.41 3.10
CA TRP A 65 5.03 -4.64 4.51
C TRP A 65 6.38 -4.06 4.89
N ALA A 66 6.45 -3.46 6.07
CA ALA A 66 7.68 -2.97 6.69
C ALA A 66 7.98 -3.80 7.94
N HIS A 67 9.09 -4.53 7.95
CA HIS A 67 9.60 -5.19 9.14
C HIS A 67 10.33 -4.19 10.02
N SER A 68 10.08 -4.22 11.32
CA SER A 68 10.86 -3.50 12.32
C SER A 68 11.29 -4.48 13.41
N ASP A 69 12.58 -4.51 13.76
CA ASP A 69 13.08 -5.42 14.82
C ASP A 69 12.60 -4.99 16.22
N THR A 70 12.26 -3.72 16.38
CA THR A 70 11.81 -3.11 17.64
C THR A 70 10.59 -2.23 17.41
N GLU A 71 9.94 -1.78 18.49
CA GLU A 71 8.94 -0.73 18.39
C GLU A 71 9.62 0.58 17.99
N GLN A 72 9.10 1.27 16.96
CA GLN A 72 9.70 2.49 16.44
C GLN A 72 8.64 3.58 16.17
N ASN A 73 8.85 4.76 16.73
CA ASN A 73 8.12 5.97 16.34
C ASN A 73 8.81 6.61 15.14
N VAL A 74 8.14 6.63 14.00
CA VAL A 74 8.65 7.15 12.72
C VAL A 74 7.70 8.18 12.13
N GLN A 75 8.18 8.92 11.14
CA GLN A 75 7.41 9.79 10.28
C GLN A 75 7.13 9.05 8.98
N LEU A 76 5.84 8.93 8.66
CA LEU A 76 5.38 8.63 7.32
C LEU A 76 5.38 9.93 6.52
N LEU A 77 6.18 9.96 5.47
CA LEU A 77 6.29 11.08 4.55
C LEU A 77 5.73 10.66 3.20
N ALA A 78 4.75 11.39 2.69
CA ALA A 78 4.06 11.05 1.46
C ALA A 78 3.80 12.27 0.56
N GLY A 79 3.52 11.97 -0.70
CA GLY A 79 3.00 12.91 -1.68
C GLY A 79 2.15 12.15 -2.69
N SER A 80 1.06 12.76 -3.18
CA SER A 80 0.07 12.10 -4.03
C SER A 80 -0.56 13.10 -5.01
N ASP A 81 -0.94 12.57 -6.17
CA ASP A 81 -1.72 13.21 -7.23
C ASP A 81 -2.88 12.25 -7.60
N ASP A 82 -4.06 12.32 -6.99
CA ASP A 82 -4.55 13.34 -6.06
C ASP A 82 -4.69 12.81 -4.63
N GLY A 83 -5.83 12.20 -4.31
CA GLY A 83 -6.18 11.79 -2.94
C GLY A 83 -5.34 10.62 -2.46
N ILE A 84 -5.10 10.56 -1.15
CA ILE A 84 -4.36 9.51 -0.47
C ILE A 84 -5.03 9.12 0.84
N LYS A 85 -5.27 7.82 1.04
CA LYS A 85 -5.48 7.23 2.37
C LYS A 85 -4.37 6.24 2.65
N VAL A 86 -3.91 6.19 3.89
CA VAL A 86 -2.91 5.22 4.33
C VAL A 86 -3.36 4.53 5.61
N TRP A 87 -3.26 3.21 5.60
CA TRP A 87 -3.47 2.37 6.77
C TRP A 87 -2.16 1.67 7.14
N ILE A 88 -1.88 1.62 8.44
CA ILE A 88 -0.83 0.76 9.01
C ILE A 88 -1.49 -0.21 9.96
N ASN A 89 -1.27 -1.52 9.77
CA ASN A 89 -1.91 -2.57 10.57
C ASN A 89 -3.42 -2.39 10.67
N ARG A 90 -4.05 -2.10 9.51
CA ARG A 90 -5.49 -1.81 9.35
C ARG A 90 -6.02 -0.57 10.06
N LYS A 91 -5.17 0.17 10.79
CA LYS A 91 -5.54 1.47 11.37
C LYS A 91 -5.33 2.56 10.33
N LEU A 92 -6.37 3.32 10.00
CA LEU A 92 -6.24 4.51 9.16
C LEU A 92 -5.36 5.53 9.91
N VAL A 93 -4.19 5.82 9.35
CA VAL A 93 -3.22 6.77 9.92
C VAL A 93 -3.21 8.10 9.17
N HIS A 94 -3.62 8.10 7.90
CA HIS A 94 -3.64 9.31 7.06
C HIS A 94 -4.80 9.29 6.08
N SER A 95 -5.42 10.44 5.87
CA SER A 95 -6.45 10.66 4.84
C SER A 95 -6.37 12.11 4.39
N ASN A 96 -6.10 12.32 3.10
CA ASN A 96 -6.07 13.63 2.50
C ASN A 96 -6.60 13.55 1.07
N CYS A 97 -7.67 14.28 0.76
CA CYS A 97 -8.26 14.33 -0.57
C CYS A 97 -8.19 15.77 -1.08
N VAL A 98 -7.15 16.07 -1.86
CA VAL A 98 -6.91 17.40 -2.39
C VAL A 98 -6.30 17.27 -3.78
N GLY A 99 -6.78 18.09 -4.71
CA GLY A 99 -6.21 18.16 -6.05
C GLY A 99 -4.83 18.82 -6.03
N ARG A 100 -3.76 18.08 -6.36
CA ARG A 100 -2.37 18.59 -6.31
C ARG A 100 -1.40 17.65 -7.01
N ALA A 101 -0.22 18.16 -7.34
CA ALA A 101 0.89 17.33 -7.82
C ALA A 101 1.50 16.46 -6.71
N ALA A 102 2.04 15.30 -7.10
CA ALA A 102 2.76 14.37 -6.21
C ALA A 102 4.15 14.91 -5.81
N ILE A 103 4.17 15.82 -4.83
CA ILE A 103 5.41 16.39 -4.28
C ILE A 103 5.82 15.60 -3.02
N PRO A 104 7.06 15.04 -2.95
CA PRO A 104 7.52 14.28 -1.78
C PRO A 104 7.43 15.04 -0.46
N ASP A 105 7.09 14.32 0.60
CA ASP A 105 7.05 14.80 1.98
C ASP A 105 6.10 15.99 2.25
N THR A 106 5.11 16.22 1.38
CA THR A 106 4.06 17.22 1.58
C THR A 106 3.08 16.80 2.66
N ASP A 107 2.82 15.51 2.78
CA ASP A 107 2.12 14.91 3.91
C ASP A 107 3.14 14.33 4.89
N ARG A 108 2.96 14.63 6.18
CA ARG A 108 3.84 14.18 7.27
C ARG A 108 3.00 13.71 8.44
N VAL A 109 3.13 12.43 8.78
CA VAL A 109 2.27 11.79 9.77
C VAL A 109 3.15 11.01 10.75
N PRO A 110 3.12 11.30 12.06
CA PRO A 110 3.74 10.43 13.06
C PRO A 110 3.01 9.10 13.11
N VAL A 111 3.76 8.00 13.00
CA VAL A 111 3.22 6.64 13.06
C VAL A 111 4.11 5.76 13.93
N GLU A 112 3.52 4.73 14.50
CA GLU A 112 4.19 3.73 15.32
C GLU A 112 4.27 2.42 14.53
N LEU A 113 5.48 1.86 14.45
CA LEU A 113 5.72 0.52 13.94
C LEU A 113 5.88 -0.43 15.12
N LYS A 114 5.16 -1.54 15.10
CA LYS A 114 5.32 -2.63 16.07
C LYS A 114 6.53 -3.50 15.69
N PRO A 115 7.14 -4.21 16.66
CA PRO A 115 8.08 -5.27 16.33
C PRO A 115 7.45 -6.30 15.37
N GLY A 116 8.21 -6.74 14.36
CA GLY A 116 7.74 -7.63 13.30
C GLY A 116 7.25 -6.89 12.05
N TRP A 117 6.45 -7.59 11.25
CA TRP A 117 5.92 -7.06 9.98
C TRP A 117 4.69 -6.18 10.19
N ASN A 118 4.78 -4.94 9.72
CA ASN A 118 3.69 -3.98 9.72
C ASN A 118 3.11 -3.88 8.31
N SER A 119 1.81 -4.16 8.16
CA SER A 119 1.13 -4.01 6.88
C SER A 119 0.91 -2.53 6.56
N ILE A 120 1.18 -2.12 5.33
CA ILE A 120 0.93 -0.77 4.83
C ILE A 120 0.01 -0.91 3.63
N LEU A 121 -1.17 -0.29 3.69
CA LEU A 121 -2.12 -0.18 2.59
C LEU A 121 -2.26 1.28 2.22
N LEU A 122 -2.25 1.58 0.93
CA LEU A 122 -2.57 2.88 0.38
C LEU A 122 -3.80 2.77 -0.52
N LYS A 123 -4.60 3.82 -0.52
CA LYS A 123 -5.57 4.13 -1.56
C LYS A 123 -5.14 5.44 -2.20
N ILE A 124 -4.97 5.46 -3.51
CA ILE A 124 -4.71 6.68 -4.28
C ILE A 124 -5.92 6.95 -5.16
N THR A 125 -6.50 8.14 -5.10
CA THR A 125 -7.58 8.55 -6.00
C THR A 125 -7.10 9.56 -7.03
N GLN A 126 -7.73 9.51 -8.20
CA GLN A 126 -7.31 10.20 -9.41
C GLN A 126 -8.46 11.06 -9.93
N ASN A 127 -8.24 12.37 -10.03
CA ASN A 127 -9.12 13.32 -10.67
C ASN A 127 -8.87 13.36 -12.19
N ALA A 128 -7.76 13.99 -12.61
CA ALA A 128 -7.24 14.00 -13.97
C ALA A 128 -5.69 13.87 -14.00
N PRO A 129 -5.08 13.37 -15.10
CA PRO A 129 -3.65 13.07 -15.18
C PRO A 129 -2.73 14.23 -14.75
N PRO A 130 -1.56 13.93 -14.16
CA PRO A 130 -0.94 12.62 -13.97
C PRO A 130 -1.51 11.85 -12.75
N TRP A 131 -1.13 10.57 -12.59
CA TRP A 131 -1.54 9.76 -11.44
C TRP A 131 -0.34 9.19 -10.71
N GLU A 132 0.15 9.91 -9.72
CA GLU A 132 1.45 9.64 -9.10
C GLU A 132 1.36 9.63 -7.57
N PHE A 133 2.23 8.85 -6.91
CA PHE A 133 2.44 8.98 -5.49
C PHE A 133 3.86 8.56 -5.06
N CYS A 134 4.27 8.95 -3.86
CA CYS A 134 5.40 8.39 -3.14
C CYS A 134 5.12 8.28 -1.65
N LEU A 135 5.82 7.36 -1.00
CA LEU A 135 5.80 7.17 0.45
C LEU A 135 7.17 6.72 0.92
N ARG A 136 7.62 7.23 2.07
CA ARG A 136 8.79 6.73 2.79
C ARG A 136 8.61 6.84 4.30
N LEU A 137 9.32 5.99 5.04
CA LEU A 137 9.41 6.06 6.50
C LEU A 137 10.77 6.62 6.92
N ARG A 138 10.77 7.59 7.84
CA ARG A 138 11.97 8.27 8.36
C ARG A 138 11.85 8.47 9.86
N ASN A 139 12.96 8.69 10.55
CA ASN A 139 12.90 9.18 11.92
C ASN A 139 12.32 10.61 11.96
N ALA A 140 11.93 11.08 13.14
CA ALA A 140 11.39 12.44 13.33
C ALA A 140 12.33 13.55 12.85
N ASP A 141 13.64 13.33 12.92
CA ASP A 141 14.68 14.24 12.42
C ASP A 141 14.93 14.15 10.90
N GLY A 142 14.18 13.30 10.19
CA GLY A 142 14.32 13.05 8.76
C GLY A 142 15.41 12.03 8.39
N SER A 143 16.18 11.53 9.36
CA SER A 143 17.17 10.49 9.13
C SER A 143 16.51 9.15 8.77
N LYS A 144 17.30 8.21 8.22
CA LYS A 144 16.78 6.89 7.84
C LYS A 144 16.35 6.13 9.11
N ALA A 145 15.12 5.64 9.14
CA ALA A 145 14.67 4.74 10.19
C ALA A 145 15.53 3.46 10.19
N LYS A 146 15.88 3.00 11.38
CA LYS A 146 16.87 1.94 11.57
C LYS A 146 16.21 0.57 11.35
N ASP A 147 16.97 -0.38 10.79
CA ASP A 147 16.59 -1.80 10.72
C ASP A 147 15.23 -2.09 10.03
N LEU A 148 14.76 -1.17 9.17
CA LEU A 148 13.56 -1.41 8.37
C LEU A 148 13.87 -2.24 7.13
N GLN A 149 13.13 -3.33 6.98
CA GLN A 149 13.11 -4.17 5.77
C GLN A 149 11.73 -4.04 5.11
N TYR A 150 11.67 -4.19 3.79
CA TYR A 150 10.43 -4.09 3.05
C TYR A 150 10.22 -5.31 2.18
N ASP A 151 9.00 -5.84 2.17
CA ASP A 151 8.62 -6.95 1.32
C ASP A 151 7.18 -6.73 0.85
N CYS A 152 6.98 -6.72 -0.47
CA CYS A 152 5.66 -6.57 -1.09
C CYS A 152 4.97 -7.93 -1.36
N LEU A 153 5.69 -9.03 -1.16
CA LEU A 153 5.25 -10.41 -1.27
C LEU A 153 5.07 -11.07 0.11
N HIS A 154 5.29 -10.33 1.20
CA HIS A 154 5.10 -10.88 2.53
C HIS A 154 3.67 -11.40 2.70
N GLU A 155 3.55 -12.71 2.78
CA GLU A 155 2.33 -13.37 3.18
C GLU A 155 2.34 -13.46 4.71
N PRO A 156 1.43 -12.76 5.41
CA PRO A 156 1.35 -12.93 6.85
C PRO A 156 1.09 -14.41 7.13
N LEU A 157 1.99 -15.04 7.88
CA LEU A 157 1.73 -16.35 8.46
C LEU A 157 0.38 -16.24 9.18
N ALA A 158 -0.46 -17.25 9.02
CA ALA A 158 -1.73 -17.33 9.75
C ALA A 158 -1.46 -17.00 11.23
N GLU A 159 -1.92 -15.85 11.72
CA GLU A 159 -1.69 -15.47 13.11
C GLU A 159 -2.34 -16.53 14.00
N PRO A 160 -1.64 -17.06 15.02
CA PRO A 160 -2.29 -17.90 16.03
C PRO A 160 -3.33 -17.04 16.75
N SER A 161 -4.60 -17.45 16.68
CA SER A 161 -5.69 -16.75 17.38
C SER A 161 -5.49 -16.86 18.89
N VAL A 162 -5.13 -15.75 19.54
CA VAL A 162 -4.98 -15.72 21.02
C VAL A 162 -6.34 -15.65 21.73
N HIS A 163 -7.44 -15.40 21.01
CA HIS A 163 -8.77 -15.17 21.60
C HIS A 163 -9.94 -15.97 21.00
N GLY A 164 -9.70 -17.12 20.36
CA GLY A 164 -10.79 -17.98 19.85
C GLY A 164 -11.53 -17.40 18.63
N ASP A 165 -11.45 -16.11 18.39
CA ASP A 165 -11.74 -15.49 17.11
C ASP A 165 -10.51 -15.58 16.22
N SER A 166 -10.65 -16.19 15.04
CA SER A 166 -9.60 -16.17 14.03
C SER A 166 -9.37 -14.72 13.61
N PRO A 167 -8.16 -14.13 13.79
CA PRO A 167 -7.88 -12.84 13.19
C PRO A 167 -8.09 -13.00 11.69
N ALA A 168 -8.95 -12.15 11.12
CA ALA A 168 -9.28 -12.21 9.70
C ALA A 168 -7.97 -12.20 8.91
N LYS A 169 -7.63 -13.34 8.29
CA LYS A 169 -6.48 -13.45 7.41
C LYS A 169 -6.67 -12.42 6.33
N LEU A 170 -5.79 -11.43 6.28
CA LEU A 170 -5.85 -10.39 5.27
C LEU A 170 -5.60 -10.96 3.87
N PHE A 171 -4.94 -12.11 3.72
CA PHE A 171 -4.70 -12.76 2.42
C PHE A 171 -4.52 -14.27 2.60
N ASP A 172 -4.97 -15.07 1.63
CA ASP A 172 -4.89 -16.54 1.68
C ASP A 172 -3.76 -17.14 0.84
N GLY A 173 -2.88 -16.31 0.25
CA GLY A 173 -1.79 -16.74 -0.62
C GLY A 173 -2.23 -17.37 -1.94
N LYS A 174 -3.55 -17.51 -2.19
CA LYS A 174 -4.10 -18.20 -3.37
C LYS A 174 -4.43 -17.27 -4.54
N THR A 175 -4.35 -15.96 -4.35
CA THR A 175 -4.77 -14.95 -5.33
C THR A 175 -3.65 -14.05 -5.85
N PHE A 176 -2.41 -14.55 -5.80
CA PHE A 176 -1.27 -13.93 -6.45
C PHE A 176 -1.09 -14.49 -7.87
N ASN A 177 -1.26 -13.64 -8.89
CA ASN A 177 -0.87 -14.00 -10.26
C ASN A 177 0.51 -13.42 -10.56
N ASP A 178 1.53 -14.27 -10.45
CA ASP A 178 2.90 -13.95 -10.82
C ASP A 178 3.20 -14.47 -12.23
N PRO A 179 3.28 -13.61 -13.26
CA PRO A 179 3.69 -14.05 -14.58
C PRO A 179 5.17 -14.48 -14.64
N PHE A 180 5.96 -14.26 -13.59
CA PHE A 180 7.39 -14.54 -13.52
C PHE A 180 7.79 -15.63 -12.52
N ARG A 181 6.84 -16.23 -11.78
CA ARG A 181 7.11 -17.37 -10.89
C ARG A 181 7.28 -18.64 -11.73
N GLN A 182 8.41 -18.75 -12.41
CA GLN A 182 8.88 -20.07 -12.85
C GLN A 182 9.03 -20.94 -11.60
N SER A 183 8.38 -22.09 -11.62
CA SER A 183 8.37 -23.09 -10.56
C SER A 183 9.81 -23.47 -10.19
N VAL A 184 10.31 -22.96 -9.08
CA VAL A 184 11.49 -23.54 -8.44
C VAL A 184 10.99 -24.72 -7.62
N PRO A 185 11.34 -25.97 -7.96
CA PRO A 185 10.97 -27.10 -7.14
C PRO A 185 11.64 -26.97 -5.78
N VAL A 186 10.85 -27.10 -4.72
CA VAL A 186 11.35 -27.22 -3.35
C VAL A 186 12.09 -28.55 -3.27
N SER A 187 13.42 -28.53 -3.36
CA SER A 187 14.21 -29.67 -2.91
C SER A 187 14.07 -29.75 -1.40
N ALA A 188 13.35 -30.76 -0.93
CA ALA A 188 13.28 -31.09 0.48
C ALA A 188 14.69 -31.38 1.00
N ALA A 189 15.14 -30.60 1.98
CA ALA A 189 16.29 -30.95 2.77
C ALA A 189 15.89 -32.08 3.74
N ARG A 190 16.36 -33.29 3.47
CA ARG A 190 16.90 -34.26 4.43
C ARG A 190 17.88 -35.18 3.73
#